data_AF-A0A7C4YAL1-F1
#
_entry.id   AF-A0A7C4YAL1-F1
#
_cell.length_a   1.000
_cell.length_b   1.000
_cell.length_c   1.000
_cell.angle_alpha   90.00
_cell.angle_beta   90.00
_cell.angle_gamma   90.00
#
_symmetry.space_group_name_H-M   'P 1'
#
loop_
_entity.id
_entity.type
_entity.pdbx_description
1 polymer ?
#
loop_
_entity_poly.entity_id
_entity_poly.type
_entity_poly.pdbx_seq_one_letter_code
_entity_poly.pdbx_strand_id
1 'polypeptide(L)'
;MIRIRWMLVSLLLVPAAWAADPEPLSRIGFGSCVHQDKKQVIWDRIIEARPQMFLLLGDNMYADYPEKTPIDEAYRKMNAVRGFKKLRESCPLLGTWDDHDYGVNDAGVEYPDKKKSQQLLLDFFNVPADSPRRKREGVYHAEIHGPPGKRVQFIMLDGRYHRSQLKKGPRGSAPGYPRLVPYVANNDPAATFLGIDQWRWLEEQLKQPAELRLIGSGIQVISEDHPFEKWMNIPHERERLFALLRSTKAAGVIFLSGDRHMADLSVMDAGIGYPLYDLTASGFNQASEDYRVPEKNRHRVATLSWGHHFGFIEIDWNQKDPLIRLQIREEDGQIAFQHKVPFSALKPDESRADKPVGPGAISTGEASRRIGEKVTLEMTVQATGGNPKKRFFLNSEKNFRDERNFTIVLEMGMAAEKFAAAKITDPAKYYAGKTIRVTGTVTKYMDRPEIIVTDPKQIQIVEK
;
A
#
# COMPACT_ATOMS: atom_id res chain seq x y z
N MET A 1 -34.07 32.05 -69.88
CA MET A 1 -33.01 32.68 -69.06
C MET A 1 -33.26 32.32 -67.60
N ILE A 2 -32.50 31.37 -67.06
CA ILE A 2 -32.63 30.87 -65.69
C ILE A 2 -31.90 31.86 -64.76
N ARG A 3 -32.60 32.48 -63.82
CA ARG A 3 -32.01 33.33 -62.77
C ARG A 3 -31.82 32.48 -61.51
N ILE A 4 -30.56 32.16 -61.21
CA ILE A 4 -30.16 31.50 -59.96
C ILE A 4 -30.05 32.58 -58.87
N ARG A 5 -30.82 32.41 -57.81
CA ARG A 5 -30.86 33.27 -56.62
C ARG A 5 -29.88 32.69 -55.60
N TRP A 6 -28.80 33.38 -55.31
CA TRP A 6 -27.85 32.98 -54.26
C TRP A 6 -28.40 33.42 -52.88
N MET A 7 -28.70 32.45 -52.02
CA MET A 7 -28.95 32.68 -50.59
C MET A 7 -27.61 32.72 -49.86
N LEU A 8 -27.30 33.86 -49.24
CA LEU A 8 -26.20 34.00 -48.29
C LEU A 8 -26.62 33.37 -46.95
N VAL A 9 -26.03 32.23 -46.61
CA VAL A 9 -26.09 31.63 -45.28
C VAL A 9 -25.00 32.27 -44.44
N SER A 10 -25.38 33.08 -43.44
CA SER A 10 -24.44 33.60 -42.45
C SER A 10 -24.17 32.52 -41.40
N LEU A 11 -22.98 31.91 -41.41
CA LEU A 11 -22.53 31.05 -40.31
C LEU A 11 -22.19 31.91 -39.10
N LEU A 12 -23.00 31.81 -38.04
CA LEU A 12 -22.65 32.28 -36.71
C LEU A 12 -21.61 31.32 -36.11
N LEU A 13 -20.35 31.74 -36.08
CA LEU A 13 -19.29 31.09 -35.31
C LEU A 13 -19.53 31.35 -33.81
N VAL A 14 -20.02 30.34 -33.10
CA VAL A 14 -20.04 30.34 -31.63
C VAL A 14 -18.61 30.05 -31.16
N PRO A 15 -17.96 30.91 -30.37
CA PRO A 15 -16.63 30.60 -29.86
C PRO A 15 -16.73 29.40 -28.93
N ALA A 16 -15.92 28.36 -29.21
CA ALA A 16 -15.73 27.26 -28.28
C ALA A 16 -15.22 27.84 -26.96
N ALA A 17 -16.00 27.69 -25.89
CA ALA A 17 -15.54 28.01 -24.55
C ALA A 17 -14.36 27.09 -24.24
N TRP A 18 -13.15 27.65 -24.15
CA TRP A 18 -12.00 26.92 -23.64
C TRP A 18 -12.32 26.60 -22.18
N ALA A 19 -12.55 25.32 -21.86
CA ALA A 19 -12.64 24.88 -20.49
C ALA A 19 -11.33 25.29 -19.80
N ALA A 20 -11.42 26.05 -18.71
CA ALA A 20 -10.24 26.38 -17.91
C ALA A 20 -9.57 25.06 -17.47
N ASP A 21 -8.24 25.01 -17.56
CA ASP A 21 -7.50 23.85 -17.06
C ASP A 21 -7.84 23.62 -15.58
N PRO A 22 -8.05 22.35 -15.16
CA PRO A 22 -8.39 22.07 -13.78
C PRO A 22 -7.28 22.55 -12.84
N GLU A 23 -7.66 23.24 -11.76
CA GLU A 23 -6.72 23.76 -10.77
C GLU A 23 -5.98 22.62 -10.03
N PRO A 24 -4.68 22.79 -9.70
CA PRO A 24 -3.94 21.80 -8.92
C PRO A 24 -4.52 21.59 -7.50
N LEU A 25 -4.60 20.32 -7.07
CA LEU A 25 -4.90 19.99 -5.68
C LEU A 25 -3.67 20.24 -4.79
N SER A 26 -3.87 20.93 -3.68
CA SER A 26 -2.81 21.35 -2.75
C SER A 26 -3.11 21.02 -1.29
N ARG A 27 -4.38 20.74 -0.94
CA ARG A 27 -4.82 20.41 0.43
C ARG A 27 -5.77 19.24 0.40
N ILE A 28 -5.38 18.13 1.03
CA ILE A 28 -6.15 16.89 1.02
C ILE A 28 -6.26 16.42 2.47
N GLY A 29 -7.49 16.25 2.97
CA GLY A 29 -7.74 15.66 4.29
C GLY A 29 -8.06 14.17 4.17
N PHE A 30 -7.80 13.40 5.21
CA PHE A 30 -8.24 12.01 5.27
C PHE A 30 -8.35 11.48 6.70
N GLY A 31 -9.00 10.32 6.84
CA GLY A 31 -8.94 9.52 8.07
C GLY A 31 -9.95 8.37 8.09
N SER A 32 -10.05 7.70 9.22
CA SER A 32 -10.94 6.56 9.45
C SER A 32 -11.46 6.52 10.90
N CYS A 33 -12.34 5.55 11.17
CA CYS A 33 -12.79 5.17 12.51
C CYS A 33 -13.58 6.28 13.20
N VAL A 34 -14.81 6.48 12.70
CA VAL A 34 -15.81 7.37 13.28
C VAL A 34 -17.08 6.61 13.68
N HIS A 35 -17.42 6.64 14.96
CA HIS A 35 -18.71 6.16 15.45
C HIS A 35 -19.76 7.25 15.35
N GLN A 36 -20.86 6.92 14.66
CA GLN A 36 -22.00 7.79 14.41
C GLN A 36 -22.72 8.30 15.68
N ASP A 37 -22.64 7.57 16.80
CA ASP A 37 -23.34 7.89 18.06
C ASP A 37 -22.44 8.62 19.07
N LYS A 38 -21.14 8.74 18.80
CA LYS A 38 -20.19 9.49 19.63
C LYS A 38 -20.13 10.95 19.20
N LYS A 39 -19.62 11.80 20.08
CA LYS A 39 -19.30 13.21 19.76
C LYS A 39 -18.28 13.26 18.62
N GLN A 40 -18.46 14.22 17.71
CA GLN A 40 -17.63 14.39 16.51
C GLN A 40 -17.33 15.87 16.27
N VAL A 41 -16.59 16.51 17.19
CA VAL A 41 -16.22 17.94 17.03
C VAL A 41 -15.06 18.14 16.06
N ILE A 42 -14.32 17.08 15.74
CA ILE A 42 -13.21 17.08 14.79
C ILE A 42 -13.56 17.63 13.40
N TRP A 43 -14.82 17.51 12.97
CA TRP A 43 -15.27 18.02 11.67
C TRP A 43 -15.10 19.53 11.52
N ASP A 44 -15.27 20.30 12.59
CA ASP A 44 -15.17 21.75 12.52
C ASP A 44 -13.72 22.17 12.15
N ARG A 45 -12.70 21.50 12.72
CA ARG A 45 -11.28 21.75 12.39
C ARG A 45 -10.88 21.23 11.02
N ILE A 46 -11.46 20.12 10.58
CA ILE A 46 -11.28 19.63 9.20
C ILE A 46 -11.80 20.66 8.20
N ILE A 47 -12.99 21.23 8.43
CA ILE A 47 -13.58 22.24 7.53
C ILE A 47 -12.75 23.52 7.53
N GLU A 48 -12.28 24.00 8.69
CA GLU A 48 -11.41 25.16 8.80
C GLU A 48 -10.07 24.99 8.06
N ALA A 49 -9.55 23.76 7.97
CA ALA A 49 -8.36 23.44 7.19
C ALA A 49 -8.59 23.56 5.67
N ARG A 50 -9.85 23.70 5.22
CA ARG A 50 -10.27 23.89 3.82
C ARG A 50 -9.66 22.87 2.85
N PRO A 51 -9.86 21.56 3.07
CA PRO A 51 -9.45 20.53 2.12
C PRO A 51 -10.13 20.75 0.77
N GLN A 52 -9.43 20.45 -0.32
CA GLN A 52 -9.98 20.42 -1.68
C GLN A 52 -10.51 19.02 -2.05
N MET A 53 -10.07 18.00 -1.31
CA MET A 53 -10.53 16.62 -1.37
C MET A 53 -10.45 16.03 0.04
N PHE A 54 -11.43 15.23 0.44
CA PHE A 54 -11.38 14.50 1.70
C PHE A 54 -11.59 13.00 1.49
N LEU A 55 -10.71 12.19 2.08
CA LEU A 55 -10.73 10.74 1.91
C LEU A 55 -11.18 10.03 3.19
N LEU A 56 -12.20 9.20 3.06
CA LEU A 56 -12.69 8.33 4.11
C LEU A 56 -12.14 6.92 3.89
N LEU A 57 -11.29 6.45 4.82
CA LEU A 57 -10.54 5.21 4.64
C LEU A 57 -11.18 3.99 5.32
N GLY A 58 -12.46 4.08 5.69
CA GLY A 58 -13.17 2.97 6.33
C GLY A 58 -13.51 3.25 7.79
N ASP A 59 -14.28 2.33 8.37
CA ASP A 59 -15.04 2.56 9.60
C ASP A 59 -15.72 3.93 9.61
N ASN A 60 -16.42 4.20 8.51
CA ASN A 60 -17.16 5.45 8.28
C ASN A 60 -18.39 5.51 9.18
N MET A 61 -18.78 4.36 9.72
CA MET A 61 -19.69 4.17 10.84
C MET A 61 -19.39 2.80 11.49
N TYR A 62 -20.00 2.53 12.65
CA TYR A 62 -19.90 1.25 13.35
C TYR A 62 -21.25 0.55 13.41
N ALA A 63 -21.39 -0.58 12.68
CA ALA A 63 -22.65 -1.34 12.62
C ALA A 63 -22.70 -2.53 13.58
N ASP A 64 -21.57 -3.09 13.97
CA ASP A 64 -21.48 -4.37 14.68
C ASP A 64 -20.93 -4.24 16.11
N TYR A 65 -20.49 -3.05 16.51
CA TYR A 65 -19.94 -2.77 17.84
C TYR A 65 -20.24 -1.33 18.32
N PRO A 66 -20.45 -1.10 19.63
CA PRO A 66 -20.64 -2.09 20.70
C PRO A 66 -22.02 -2.77 20.63
N GLU A 67 -23.00 -2.10 20.02
CA GLU A 67 -24.34 -2.64 19.76
C GLU A 67 -24.54 -2.81 18.26
N LYS A 68 -25.22 -3.90 17.89
CA LYS A 68 -25.55 -4.16 16.48
C LYS A 68 -26.59 -3.16 15.99
N THR A 69 -26.16 -2.25 15.14
CA THR A 69 -26.99 -1.29 14.41
C THR A 69 -27.09 -1.73 12.95
N PRO A 70 -28.30 -1.80 12.35
CA PRO A 70 -28.42 -2.05 10.92
C PRO A 70 -27.56 -1.06 10.10
N ILE A 71 -26.84 -1.55 9.09
CA ILE A 71 -25.87 -0.76 8.32
C ILE A 71 -26.52 0.49 7.69
N ASP A 72 -27.73 0.36 7.15
CA ASP A 72 -28.50 1.47 6.58
C ASP A 72 -28.87 2.53 7.63
N GLU A 73 -29.21 2.09 8.84
CA GLU A 73 -29.45 2.99 9.97
C GLU A 73 -28.17 3.71 10.42
N ALA A 74 -27.06 3.00 10.55
CA ALA A 74 -25.80 3.61 10.97
C ALA A 74 -25.30 4.66 9.96
N TYR A 75 -25.42 4.41 8.65
CA TYR A 75 -25.15 5.44 7.64
C TYR A 75 -26.13 6.61 7.68
N ARG A 76 -27.42 6.37 7.92
CA ARG A 76 -28.41 7.45 8.08
C ARG A 76 -28.07 8.35 9.27
N LYS A 77 -27.67 7.76 10.41
CA LYS A 77 -27.19 8.51 11.58
C LYS A 77 -25.94 9.32 11.24
N MET A 78 -24.97 8.71 10.57
CA MET A 78 -23.73 9.39 10.16
C MET A 78 -24.01 10.59 9.24
N ASN A 79 -24.89 10.43 8.25
CA ASN A 79 -25.32 11.52 7.36
C ASN A 79 -26.08 12.65 8.07
N ALA A 80 -26.68 12.37 9.24
CA ALA A 80 -27.37 13.38 10.05
C ALA A 80 -26.41 14.19 10.94
N VAL A 81 -25.15 13.79 11.09
CA VAL A 81 -24.17 14.53 11.90
C VAL A 81 -23.89 15.89 11.26
N ARG A 82 -24.18 16.96 12.00
CA ARG A 82 -24.06 18.36 11.51
C ARG A 82 -22.68 18.66 10.90
N GLY A 83 -21.61 18.27 11.58
CA GLY A 83 -20.24 18.51 11.14
C GLY A 83 -19.92 17.78 9.83
N PHE A 84 -20.27 16.49 9.76
CA PHE A 84 -20.07 15.68 8.56
C PHE A 84 -20.90 16.18 7.36
N LYS A 85 -22.16 16.56 7.59
CA LYS A 85 -23.01 17.16 6.56
C LYS A 85 -22.38 18.42 5.97
N LYS A 86 -21.84 19.31 6.81
CA LYS A 86 -21.13 20.52 6.36
C LYS A 86 -19.86 20.17 5.57
N LEU A 87 -19.08 19.19 6.02
CA LEU A 87 -17.90 18.73 5.28
C LEU A 87 -18.30 18.29 3.86
N ARG A 88 -19.30 17.41 3.75
CA ARG A 88 -19.81 16.88 2.48
C ARG A 88 -20.36 17.97 1.55
N GLU A 89 -20.94 19.03 2.09
CA GLU A 89 -21.41 20.19 1.31
C GLU A 89 -20.26 21.09 0.82
N SER A 90 -19.12 21.08 1.51
CA SER A 90 -17.99 21.98 1.26
C SER A 90 -16.81 21.36 0.49
N CYS A 91 -16.72 20.03 0.48
CA CYS A 91 -15.57 19.30 -0.04
C CYS A 91 -16.02 17.99 -0.72
N PRO A 92 -15.52 17.67 -1.93
CA PRO A 92 -15.68 16.34 -2.51
C PRO A 92 -15.15 15.26 -1.58
N LEU A 93 -15.87 14.14 -1.52
CA LEU A 93 -15.53 12.97 -0.72
C LEU A 93 -15.23 11.78 -1.62
N LEU A 94 -14.10 11.14 -1.39
CA LEU A 94 -13.81 9.79 -1.88
C LEU A 94 -13.62 8.85 -0.69
N GLY A 95 -13.77 7.56 -0.91
CA GLY A 95 -13.51 6.63 0.18
C GLY A 95 -13.81 5.19 -0.10
N THR A 96 -13.38 4.37 0.84
CA THR A 96 -13.62 2.93 0.89
C THR A 96 -14.21 2.55 2.25
N TRP A 97 -14.49 1.28 2.45
CA TRP A 97 -14.92 0.73 3.73
C TRP A 97 -13.76 0.14 4.51
N ASP A 98 -14.04 -0.18 5.77
CA ASP A 98 -13.35 -1.26 6.47
C ASP A 98 -14.37 -2.24 7.10
N ASP A 99 -13.99 -3.05 8.08
CA ASP A 99 -14.81 -4.16 8.58
C ASP A 99 -16.13 -3.71 9.23
N HIS A 100 -16.15 -2.58 9.94
CA HIS A 100 -17.36 -2.13 10.62
C HIS A 100 -18.45 -1.60 9.65
N ASP A 101 -18.04 -1.03 8.51
CA ASP A 101 -18.93 -0.70 7.38
C ASP A 101 -19.31 -1.95 6.56
N TYR A 102 -18.37 -2.90 6.47
CA TYR A 102 -18.57 -4.16 5.76
C TYR A 102 -19.60 -5.04 6.48
N GLY A 103 -19.62 -4.99 7.81
CA GLY A 103 -20.72 -5.43 8.67
C GLY A 103 -20.34 -6.40 9.78
N VAL A 104 -19.09 -6.89 9.81
CA VAL A 104 -18.57 -7.80 10.84
C VAL A 104 -17.07 -7.58 11.00
N ASN A 105 -16.63 -7.35 12.24
CA ASN A 105 -15.23 -7.20 12.63
C ASN A 105 -14.32 -8.26 11.99
N ASP A 106 -13.26 -7.78 11.33
CA ASP A 106 -12.24 -8.53 10.59
C ASP A 106 -12.77 -9.51 9.53
N ALA A 107 -14.02 -9.39 9.07
CA ALA A 107 -14.57 -10.31 8.09
C ALA A 107 -14.03 -10.02 6.68
N GLY A 108 -13.91 -11.08 5.88
CA GLY A 108 -13.54 -11.01 4.48
C GLY A 108 -14.58 -11.66 3.56
N VAL A 109 -14.11 -12.50 2.64
CA VAL A 109 -14.90 -13.17 1.60
C VAL A 109 -16.05 -14.01 2.17
N GLU A 110 -15.91 -14.50 3.41
CA GLU A 110 -16.85 -15.36 4.12
C GLU A 110 -18.12 -14.65 4.58
N TYR A 111 -18.16 -13.31 4.56
CA TYR A 111 -19.33 -12.56 5.01
C TYR A 111 -20.49 -12.67 3.99
N PRO A 112 -21.64 -13.25 4.36
CA PRO A 112 -22.71 -13.54 3.41
C PRO A 112 -23.40 -12.30 2.84
N ASP A 113 -23.51 -11.22 3.63
CA ASP A 113 -24.25 -10.02 3.25
C ASP A 113 -23.39 -8.95 2.56
N LYS A 114 -22.14 -9.27 2.17
CA LYS A 114 -21.20 -8.32 1.57
C LYS A 114 -21.73 -7.57 0.35
N LYS A 115 -22.59 -8.22 -0.45
CA LYS A 115 -23.24 -7.59 -1.62
C LYS A 115 -24.23 -6.50 -1.19
N LYS A 116 -24.96 -6.72 -0.09
CA LYS A 116 -25.87 -5.73 0.48
C LYS A 116 -25.08 -4.57 1.08
N SER A 117 -24.05 -4.86 1.88
CA SER A 117 -23.17 -3.82 2.44
C SER A 117 -22.53 -2.97 1.34
N GLN A 118 -22.14 -3.59 0.21
CA GLN A 118 -21.58 -2.86 -0.94
C GLN A 118 -22.55 -1.80 -1.45
N GLN A 119 -23.81 -2.16 -1.65
CA GLN A 119 -24.80 -1.20 -2.15
C GLN A 119 -25.03 -0.06 -1.15
N LEU A 120 -25.07 -0.36 0.15
CA LEU A 120 -25.25 0.64 1.20
C LEU A 120 -24.06 1.61 1.30
N LEU A 121 -22.82 1.13 1.18
CA LEU A 121 -21.64 2.01 1.10
C LEU A 121 -21.71 2.90 -0.16
N LEU A 122 -22.06 2.33 -1.31
CA LEU A 122 -22.16 3.07 -2.56
C LEU A 122 -23.28 4.12 -2.50
N ASP A 123 -24.38 3.84 -1.82
CA ASP A 123 -25.43 4.83 -1.52
C ASP A 123 -24.92 5.93 -0.59
N PHE A 124 -24.18 5.57 0.46
CA PHE A 124 -23.56 6.53 1.37
C PHE A 124 -22.63 7.51 0.65
N PHE A 125 -21.88 7.07 -0.37
CA PHE A 125 -21.04 7.95 -1.19
C PHE A 125 -21.75 8.58 -2.39
N ASN A 126 -23.07 8.45 -2.50
CA ASN A 126 -23.86 8.96 -3.64
C ASN A 126 -23.35 8.46 -5.01
N VAL A 127 -22.86 7.21 -5.06
CA VAL A 127 -22.33 6.65 -6.31
C VAL A 127 -23.46 6.46 -7.32
N PRO A 128 -23.34 6.98 -8.55
CA PRO A 128 -24.38 6.89 -9.57
C PRO A 128 -24.85 5.46 -9.84
N ALA A 129 -26.14 5.30 -10.19
CA ALA A 129 -26.76 4.00 -10.43
C ALA A 129 -26.15 3.24 -11.63
N ASP A 130 -25.60 3.96 -12.60
CA ASP A 130 -24.93 3.41 -13.78
C ASP A 130 -23.43 3.13 -13.57
N SER A 131 -22.87 3.52 -12.42
CA SER A 131 -21.47 3.28 -12.09
C SER A 131 -21.13 1.79 -12.17
N PRO A 132 -19.98 1.40 -12.76
CA PRO A 132 -19.55 0.00 -12.80
C PRO A 132 -19.39 -0.60 -11.39
N ARG A 133 -19.14 0.25 -10.37
CA ARG A 133 -19.07 -0.15 -8.95
C ARG A 133 -20.37 -0.79 -8.45
N ARG A 134 -21.52 -0.45 -9.02
CA ARG A 134 -22.81 -1.03 -8.65
C ARG A 134 -22.99 -2.47 -9.12
N LYS A 135 -22.23 -2.87 -10.15
CA LYS A 135 -22.37 -4.16 -10.84
C LYS A 135 -21.18 -5.11 -10.63
N ARG A 136 -19.98 -4.57 -10.39
CA ARG A 136 -18.79 -5.37 -10.09
C ARG A 136 -18.72 -5.76 -8.62
N GLU A 137 -17.91 -6.75 -8.34
CA GLU A 137 -17.62 -7.19 -6.98
C GLU A 137 -16.52 -6.33 -6.35
N GLY A 138 -16.86 -5.63 -5.27
CA GLY A 138 -15.97 -4.73 -4.54
C GLY A 138 -16.17 -3.24 -4.84
N VAL A 139 -15.76 -2.39 -3.89
CA VAL A 139 -16.03 -0.94 -3.87
C VAL A 139 -14.87 -0.09 -4.38
N TYR A 140 -13.76 -0.70 -4.76
CA TYR A 140 -12.55 -0.02 -5.22
C TYR A 140 -12.83 0.96 -6.37
N HIS A 141 -12.04 2.02 -6.52
CA HIS A 141 -12.15 2.99 -7.61
C HIS A 141 -10.94 3.92 -7.63
N ALA A 142 -10.82 4.75 -8.68
CA ALA A 142 -9.76 5.71 -8.81
C ALA A 142 -10.24 6.97 -9.54
N GLU A 143 -9.60 8.10 -9.22
CA GLU A 143 -9.82 9.40 -9.86
C GLU A 143 -8.50 10.14 -10.04
N ILE A 144 -8.38 10.95 -11.10
CA ILE A 144 -7.20 11.80 -11.36
C ILE A 144 -7.67 13.25 -11.42
N HIS A 145 -6.98 14.11 -10.66
CA HIS A 145 -7.31 15.52 -10.51
C HIS A 145 -6.09 16.40 -10.79
N GLY A 146 -6.32 17.63 -11.25
CA GLY A 146 -5.28 18.61 -11.56
C GLY A 146 -4.75 18.52 -13.00
N PRO A 147 -3.98 19.52 -13.44
CA PRO A 147 -3.48 19.62 -14.81
C PRO A 147 -2.22 18.75 -15.00
N PRO A 148 -1.85 18.39 -16.25
CA PRO A 148 -0.61 17.68 -16.52
C PRO A 148 0.61 18.30 -15.83
N GLY A 149 1.43 17.48 -15.16
CA GLY A 149 2.59 17.94 -14.37
C GLY A 149 2.25 18.28 -12.91
N LYS A 150 0.97 18.32 -12.53
CA LYS A 150 0.48 18.51 -11.17
C LYS A 150 -0.72 17.60 -10.85
N ARG A 151 -0.76 16.41 -11.45
CA ARG A 151 -1.85 15.44 -11.27
C ARG A 151 -1.68 14.68 -9.97
N VAL A 152 -2.78 14.59 -9.24
CA VAL A 152 -2.94 13.70 -8.09
C VAL A 152 -3.93 12.60 -8.48
N GLN A 153 -3.48 11.35 -8.41
CA GLN A 153 -4.33 10.18 -8.56
C GLN A 153 -4.70 9.64 -7.19
N PHE A 154 -5.99 9.47 -6.95
CA PHE A 154 -6.52 8.74 -5.82
C PHE A 154 -6.84 7.32 -6.26
N ILE A 155 -6.36 6.31 -5.55
CA ILE A 155 -6.68 4.90 -5.79
C ILE A 155 -7.23 4.34 -4.48
N MET A 156 -8.54 4.15 -4.39
CA MET A 156 -9.18 3.57 -3.21
C MET A 156 -9.28 2.07 -3.39
N LEU A 157 -8.56 1.32 -2.57
CA LEU A 157 -8.61 -0.13 -2.54
C LEU A 157 -9.83 -0.63 -1.76
N ASP A 158 -10.17 -1.88 -1.99
CA ASP A 158 -11.16 -2.66 -1.25
C ASP A 158 -10.38 -3.82 -0.63
N GLY A 159 -10.21 -3.79 0.68
CA GLY A 159 -9.46 -4.79 1.42
C GLY A 159 -10.31 -5.90 2.03
N ARG A 160 -11.62 -5.97 1.71
CA ARG A 160 -12.59 -6.82 2.40
C ARG A 160 -13.27 -7.82 1.47
N TYR A 161 -13.84 -7.36 0.36
CA TYR A 161 -14.81 -8.14 -0.44
C TYR A 161 -14.30 -9.53 -0.86
N HIS A 162 -13.03 -9.57 -1.27
CA HIS A 162 -12.34 -10.77 -1.76
C HIS A 162 -11.34 -11.34 -0.76
N ARG A 163 -11.07 -10.64 0.35
CA ARG A 163 -10.00 -11.02 1.26
C ARG A 163 -10.28 -12.38 1.86
N SER A 164 -9.32 -13.30 1.76
CA SER A 164 -9.41 -14.59 2.44
C SER A 164 -9.47 -14.42 3.96
N GLN A 165 -10.10 -15.38 4.63
CA GLN A 165 -10.22 -15.37 6.09
C GLN A 165 -8.84 -15.23 6.77
N LEU A 166 -8.77 -14.40 7.81
CA LEU A 166 -7.52 -14.20 8.56
C LEU A 166 -7.20 -15.44 9.41
N LYS A 167 -5.90 -15.76 9.49
CA LYS A 167 -5.41 -16.84 10.36
C LYS A 167 -5.14 -16.32 11.76
N LYS A 168 -5.65 -17.04 12.76
CA LYS A 168 -5.47 -16.72 14.19
C LYS A 168 -4.35 -17.55 14.81
N GLY A 169 -3.55 -16.93 15.65
CA GLY A 169 -2.55 -17.59 16.51
C GLY A 169 -3.12 -18.00 17.87
N PRO A 170 -2.35 -18.68 18.72
CA PRO A 170 -2.76 -19.00 20.09
C PRO A 170 -3.02 -17.74 20.92
N ARG A 171 -4.01 -17.78 21.81
CA ARG A 171 -4.26 -16.68 22.76
C ARG A 171 -3.01 -16.39 23.59
N GLY A 172 -2.66 -15.10 23.72
CA GLY A 172 -1.52 -14.64 24.50
C GLY A 172 -0.16 -14.85 23.84
N SER A 173 -0.11 -15.36 22.60
CA SER A 173 1.15 -15.56 21.87
C SER A 173 1.79 -14.26 21.35
N ALA A 174 1.04 -13.14 21.37
CA ALA A 174 1.57 -11.83 21.00
C ALA A 174 2.26 -11.16 22.22
N PRO A 175 3.56 -10.82 22.12
CA PRO A 175 4.26 -10.12 23.19
C PRO A 175 3.56 -8.81 23.57
N GLY A 176 3.32 -8.60 24.86
CA GLY A 176 2.61 -7.42 25.38
C GLY A 176 1.08 -7.52 25.36
N TYR A 177 0.50 -8.60 24.81
CA TYR A 177 -0.95 -8.78 24.68
C TYR A 177 -1.42 -10.15 25.22
N PRO A 178 -1.35 -10.39 26.54
CA PRO A 178 -1.57 -11.71 27.13
C PRO A 178 -3.00 -12.25 26.96
N ARG A 179 -3.98 -11.39 26.69
CA ARG A 179 -5.39 -11.77 26.51
C ARG A 179 -5.85 -11.82 25.05
N LEU A 180 -5.04 -11.33 24.12
CA LEU A 180 -5.40 -11.22 22.70
C LEU A 180 -5.27 -12.57 22.00
N VAL A 181 -6.15 -12.83 21.04
CA VAL A 181 -5.94 -13.85 20.00
C VAL A 181 -5.37 -13.12 18.78
N PRO A 182 -4.06 -13.21 18.50
CA PRO A 182 -3.45 -12.40 17.46
C PRO A 182 -3.72 -12.95 16.06
N TYR A 183 -3.67 -12.08 15.07
CA TYR A 183 -3.57 -12.50 13.67
C TYR A 183 -2.12 -12.83 13.32
N VAL A 184 -1.93 -13.96 12.67
CA VAL A 184 -0.62 -14.46 12.20
C VAL A 184 -0.61 -14.53 10.68
N ALA A 185 0.57 -14.71 10.09
CA ALA A 185 0.71 -14.84 8.64
C ALA A 185 -0.07 -16.05 8.10
N ASN A 186 -0.90 -15.81 7.09
CA ASN A 186 -1.49 -16.81 6.23
C ASN A 186 -0.61 -16.97 4.98
N ASN A 187 0.23 -18.01 4.99
CA ASN A 187 1.16 -18.32 3.89
C ASN A 187 0.56 -19.29 2.85
N ASP A 188 -0.76 -19.51 2.87
CA ASP A 188 -1.44 -20.29 1.83
C ASP A 188 -1.33 -19.57 0.48
N PRO A 189 -0.72 -20.17 -0.56
CA PRO A 189 -0.60 -19.55 -1.88
C PRO A 189 -1.94 -19.20 -2.54
N ALA A 190 -3.04 -19.83 -2.11
CA ALA A 190 -4.38 -19.55 -2.63
C ALA A 190 -5.08 -18.39 -1.90
N ALA A 191 -4.56 -17.94 -0.74
CA ALA A 191 -5.14 -16.81 -0.04
C ALA A 191 -4.97 -15.53 -0.89
N THR A 192 -5.99 -14.68 -0.91
CA THR A 192 -5.98 -13.42 -1.67
C THR A 192 -6.42 -12.27 -0.79
N PHE A 193 -6.01 -11.06 -1.16
CA PHE A 193 -6.42 -9.81 -0.54
C PHE A 193 -7.43 -9.07 -1.41
N LEU A 194 -7.02 -8.69 -2.63
CA LEU A 194 -7.84 -7.88 -3.56
C LEU A 194 -8.71 -8.72 -4.50
N GLY A 195 -8.36 -9.99 -4.73
CA GLY A 195 -8.96 -10.79 -5.80
C GLY A 195 -8.46 -10.39 -7.19
N ILE A 196 -8.63 -11.28 -8.17
CA ILE A 196 -7.95 -11.18 -9.46
C ILE A 196 -8.37 -9.96 -10.30
N ASP A 197 -9.65 -9.58 -10.26
CA ASP A 197 -10.17 -8.49 -11.09
C ASP A 197 -9.70 -7.13 -10.57
N GLN A 198 -9.64 -6.95 -9.25
CA GLN A 198 -9.09 -5.74 -8.66
C GLN A 198 -7.58 -5.64 -8.87
N TRP A 199 -6.85 -6.75 -8.84
CA TRP A 199 -5.42 -6.77 -9.18
C TRP A 199 -5.15 -6.29 -10.61
N ARG A 200 -5.93 -6.79 -11.59
CA ARG A 200 -5.85 -6.35 -12.99
C ARG A 200 -6.20 -4.88 -13.12
N TRP A 201 -7.29 -4.46 -12.49
CA TRP A 201 -7.71 -3.06 -12.46
C TRP A 201 -6.62 -2.14 -11.86
N LEU A 202 -5.99 -2.55 -10.75
CA LEU A 202 -4.95 -1.77 -10.10
C LEU A 202 -3.73 -1.60 -11.00
N GLU A 203 -3.32 -2.65 -11.72
CA GLU A 203 -2.24 -2.57 -12.71
C GLU A 203 -2.55 -1.52 -13.79
N GLU A 204 -3.79 -1.49 -14.30
CA GLU A 204 -4.23 -0.49 -15.27
C GLU A 204 -4.22 0.93 -14.70
N GLN A 205 -4.60 1.10 -13.43
CA GLN A 205 -4.58 2.42 -12.77
C GLN A 205 -3.16 2.93 -12.57
N LEU A 206 -2.22 2.06 -12.17
CA LEU A 206 -0.82 2.45 -11.95
C LEU A 206 -0.12 2.88 -13.24
N LYS A 207 -0.59 2.41 -14.40
CA LYS A 207 -0.12 2.84 -15.73
C LYS A 207 -0.68 4.20 -16.16
N GLN A 208 -1.74 4.70 -15.52
CA GLN A 208 -2.27 6.04 -15.83
C GLN A 208 -1.26 7.12 -15.40
N PRO A 209 -1.14 8.22 -16.14
CA PRO A 209 -0.15 9.25 -15.83
C PRO A 209 -0.58 10.11 -14.63
N ALA A 210 0.25 10.14 -13.59
CA ALA A 210 0.07 10.96 -12.40
C ALA A 210 1.42 11.29 -11.77
N GLU A 211 1.55 12.49 -11.20
CA GLU A 211 2.76 12.93 -10.51
C GLU A 211 2.77 12.49 -9.04
N LEU A 212 1.60 12.46 -8.39
CA LEU A 212 1.39 11.91 -7.05
C LEU A 212 0.27 10.87 -7.10
N ARG A 213 0.45 9.73 -6.41
CA ARG A 213 -0.54 8.66 -6.25
C ARG A 213 -0.79 8.42 -4.76
N LEU A 214 -2.00 8.73 -4.32
CA LEU A 214 -2.46 8.48 -2.96
C LEU A 214 -3.32 7.22 -2.97
N ILE A 215 -2.79 6.12 -2.44
CA ILE A 215 -3.46 4.83 -2.41
C ILE A 215 -4.08 4.63 -1.02
N GLY A 216 -5.42 4.63 -0.96
CA GLY A 216 -6.17 4.42 0.28
C GLY A 216 -6.42 2.93 0.54
N SER A 217 -6.15 2.49 1.78
CA SER A 217 -6.39 1.14 2.28
C SER A 217 -7.09 1.20 3.64
N GLY A 218 -8.06 0.32 3.90
CA GLY A 218 -8.72 0.23 5.21
C GLY A 218 -7.73 0.00 6.35
N ILE A 219 -6.80 -0.91 6.11
CA ILE A 219 -5.78 -1.33 7.08
C ILE A 219 -4.36 -0.93 6.65
N GLN A 220 -3.42 -0.99 7.57
CA GLN A 220 -2.00 -0.67 7.33
C GLN A 220 -1.34 -1.62 6.31
N VAL A 221 -0.58 -1.03 5.38
CA VAL A 221 0.11 -1.71 4.27
C VAL A 221 1.56 -2.03 4.66
N ILE A 222 2.26 -1.10 5.31
CA ILE A 222 3.69 -1.25 5.65
C ILE A 222 3.92 -2.00 6.98
N SER A 223 3.01 -1.88 7.94
CA SER A 223 3.18 -2.48 9.26
C SER A 223 3.35 -4.01 9.21
N GLU A 224 4.22 -4.54 10.08
CA GLU A 224 4.52 -5.98 10.16
C GLU A 224 4.35 -6.58 11.57
N ASP A 225 4.61 -5.80 12.61
CA ASP A 225 4.90 -6.35 13.94
C ASP A 225 3.69 -6.41 14.89
N HIS A 226 2.72 -5.50 14.76
CA HIS A 226 1.56 -5.49 15.67
C HIS A 226 0.66 -6.71 15.43
N PRO A 227 -0.05 -7.22 16.45
CA PRO A 227 -0.77 -8.49 16.35
C PRO A 227 -2.15 -8.43 15.69
N PHE A 228 -2.55 -7.25 15.20
CA PHE A 228 -3.88 -6.99 14.64
C PHE A 228 -3.87 -7.13 13.11
N GLU A 229 -5.02 -6.81 12.49
CA GLU A 229 -5.19 -6.90 11.05
C GLU A 229 -4.29 -5.90 10.30
N LYS A 230 -3.65 -6.38 9.23
CA LYS A 230 -2.71 -5.64 8.35
C LYS A 230 -2.47 -6.44 7.07
N TRP A 231 -1.92 -5.80 6.04
CA TRP A 231 -1.55 -6.50 4.79
C TRP A 231 -0.56 -7.66 5.02
N MET A 232 0.33 -7.54 6.02
CA MET A 232 1.28 -8.60 6.38
C MET A 232 0.59 -9.87 6.93
N ASN A 233 -0.73 -9.89 7.15
CA ASN A 233 -1.44 -11.13 7.43
C ASN A 233 -1.57 -12.04 6.21
N ILE A 234 -1.42 -11.54 4.98
CA ILE A 234 -1.32 -12.34 3.75
C ILE A 234 -0.03 -11.91 3.00
N PRO A 235 1.16 -12.35 3.46
CA PRO A 235 2.44 -11.77 3.04
C PRO A 235 2.69 -11.78 1.53
N HIS A 236 2.27 -12.82 0.80
CA HIS A 236 2.51 -12.91 -0.64
C HIS A 236 1.65 -11.93 -1.44
N GLU A 237 0.47 -11.54 -0.95
CA GLU A 237 -0.36 -10.51 -1.61
C GLU A 237 0.18 -9.09 -1.33
N ARG A 238 0.77 -8.87 -0.15
CA ARG A 238 1.53 -7.64 0.14
C ARG A 238 2.76 -7.54 -0.75
N GLU A 239 3.52 -8.61 -0.90
CA GLU A 239 4.66 -8.62 -1.82
C GLU A 239 4.21 -8.44 -3.28
N ARG A 240 3.08 -9.04 -3.68
CA ARG A 240 2.49 -8.83 -5.00
C ARG A 240 2.17 -7.35 -5.25
N LEU A 241 1.71 -6.60 -4.24
CA LEU A 241 1.52 -5.16 -4.33
C LEU A 241 2.83 -4.44 -4.64
N PHE A 242 3.88 -4.74 -3.87
CA PHE A 242 5.20 -4.13 -4.06
C PHE A 242 5.80 -4.50 -5.42
N ALA A 243 5.69 -5.75 -5.84
CA ALA A 243 6.10 -6.23 -7.15
C ALA A 243 5.37 -5.50 -8.29
N LEU A 244 4.08 -5.21 -8.12
CA LEU A 244 3.31 -4.44 -9.09
C LEU A 244 3.76 -2.98 -9.16
N LEU A 245 4.05 -2.34 -8.03
CA LEU A 245 4.63 -0.99 -8.00
C LEU A 245 6.00 -0.96 -8.70
N ARG A 246 6.85 -1.97 -8.48
CA ARG A 246 8.14 -2.14 -9.18
C ARG A 246 7.97 -2.30 -10.68
N SER A 247 7.13 -3.23 -11.11
CA SER A 247 6.99 -3.59 -12.53
C SER A 247 6.35 -2.48 -13.36
N THR A 248 5.42 -1.73 -12.76
CA THR A 248 4.80 -0.55 -13.39
C THR A 248 5.66 0.70 -13.30
N LYS A 249 6.77 0.65 -12.54
CA LYS A 249 7.60 1.82 -12.20
C LYS A 249 6.75 2.98 -11.68
N ALA A 250 5.74 2.67 -10.86
CA ALA A 250 4.83 3.65 -10.33
C ALA A 250 5.62 4.66 -9.49
N ALA A 251 5.60 5.93 -9.90
CA ALA A 251 6.23 7.03 -9.18
C ALA A 251 5.21 7.74 -8.28
N GLY A 252 5.71 8.44 -7.26
CA GLY A 252 4.89 9.29 -6.42
C GLY A 252 3.92 8.51 -5.53
N VAL A 253 4.18 7.24 -5.19
CA VAL A 253 3.22 6.45 -4.40
C VAL A 253 3.37 6.73 -2.90
N ILE A 254 2.25 7.06 -2.26
CA ILE A 254 2.08 7.15 -0.80
C ILE A 254 0.81 6.39 -0.42
N PHE A 255 0.92 5.48 0.54
CA PHE A 255 -0.23 4.81 1.13
C PHE A 255 -0.84 5.66 2.25
N LEU A 256 -2.17 5.62 2.33
CA LEU A 256 -2.96 6.19 3.43
C LEU A 256 -3.79 5.06 4.04
N SER A 257 -3.76 4.92 5.36
CA SER A 257 -4.39 3.77 6.05
C SER A 257 -5.21 4.12 7.29
N GLY A 258 -6.06 3.18 7.73
CA GLY A 258 -7.01 3.29 8.84
C GLY A 258 -6.86 2.19 9.93
N ASP A 259 -7.99 1.71 10.46
CA ASP A 259 -8.19 0.60 11.44
C ASP A 259 -7.61 0.76 12.86
N ARG A 260 -6.40 1.28 13.01
CA ARG A 260 -5.61 1.11 14.25
C ARG A 260 -6.06 1.92 15.47
N HIS A 261 -6.99 2.87 15.34
CA HIS A 261 -7.37 3.82 16.41
C HIS A 261 -6.17 4.65 16.93
N MET A 262 -5.17 4.86 16.08
CA MET A 262 -4.00 5.70 16.31
C MET A 262 -3.47 6.29 14.99
N ALA A 263 -2.55 7.24 15.12
CA ALA A 263 -1.81 7.79 13.99
C ALA A 263 -0.40 7.20 13.93
N ASP A 264 0.05 6.87 12.73
CA ASP A 264 1.37 6.28 12.51
C ASP A 264 1.92 6.71 11.15
N LEU A 265 3.21 6.99 11.06
CA LEU A 265 3.91 7.13 9.80
C LEU A 265 4.97 6.04 9.72
N SER A 266 4.79 5.13 8.78
CA SER A 266 5.74 4.07 8.49
C SER A 266 6.48 4.35 7.19
N VAL A 267 7.78 4.05 7.17
CA VAL A 267 8.62 4.16 5.97
C VAL A 267 9.42 2.88 5.83
N MET A 268 9.40 2.28 4.65
CA MET A 268 10.21 1.10 4.35
C MET A 268 10.85 1.18 2.96
N ASP A 269 11.94 0.46 2.77
CA ASP A 269 12.43 0.13 1.44
C ASP A 269 11.76 -1.17 0.94
N ALA A 270 10.81 -1.02 0.01
CA ALA A 270 10.10 -2.12 -0.63
C ALA A 270 10.77 -2.59 -1.95
N GLY A 271 12.00 -2.12 -2.23
CA GLY A 271 12.70 -2.37 -3.48
C GLY A 271 12.08 -1.64 -4.67
N ILE A 272 11.26 -0.61 -4.46
CA ILE A 272 10.57 0.12 -5.54
C ILE A 272 11.42 1.22 -6.19
N GLY A 273 12.67 1.34 -5.78
CA GLY A 273 13.59 2.39 -6.24
C GLY A 273 13.47 3.70 -5.45
N TYR A 274 12.61 3.75 -4.44
CA TYR A 274 12.48 4.86 -3.48
C TYR A 274 11.79 4.39 -2.18
N PRO A 275 11.90 5.16 -1.07
CA PRO A 275 11.22 4.83 0.18
C PRO A 275 9.69 4.85 0.02
N LEU A 276 9.03 3.78 0.45
CA LEU A 276 7.58 3.68 0.46
C LEU A 276 7.04 4.21 1.79
N TYR A 277 6.05 5.10 1.71
CA TYR A 277 5.41 5.74 2.85
C TYR A 277 3.99 5.18 3.06
N ASP A 278 3.60 4.99 4.32
CA ASP A 278 2.24 4.65 4.75
C ASP A 278 1.89 5.52 5.96
N LEU A 279 0.97 6.48 5.73
CA LEU A 279 0.48 7.38 6.75
C LEU A 279 -0.91 6.93 7.23
N THR A 280 -0.95 6.41 8.45
CA THR A 280 -2.17 6.00 9.14
C THR A 280 -2.77 7.17 9.90
N ALA A 281 -4.06 7.45 9.67
CA ALA A 281 -4.83 8.41 10.45
C ALA A 281 -6.18 7.77 10.83
N SER A 282 -6.18 7.06 11.94
CA SER A 282 -7.29 6.19 12.33
C SER A 282 -7.77 6.59 13.71
N GLY A 283 -8.78 7.44 13.83
CA GLY A 283 -9.13 7.93 15.15
C GLY A 283 -9.93 9.22 15.18
N PHE A 284 -10.93 9.35 14.30
CA PHE A 284 -11.80 10.52 14.34
C PHE A 284 -12.50 10.68 15.70
N ASN A 285 -12.98 9.58 16.28
CA ASN A 285 -13.50 9.54 17.65
C ASN A 285 -13.39 8.17 18.34
N GLN A 286 -12.48 7.34 17.82
CA GLN A 286 -12.22 5.98 18.32
C GLN A 286 -10.82 5.81 18.89
N ALA A 287 -9.95 6.81 18.73
CA ALA A 287 -8.67 6.84 19.42
C ALA A 287 -8.88 6.87 20.94
N SER A 288 -7.93 6.28 21.66
CA SER A 288 -7.88 6.38 23.12
C SER A 288 -7.66 7.83 23.54
N GLU A 289 -8.43 8.34 24.49
CA GLU A 289 -8.18 9.67 25.07
C GLU A 289 -6.95 9.66 25.99
N ASP A 290 -6.64 8.51 26.58
CA ASP A 290 -5.45 8.30 27.39
C ASP A 290 -4.25 7.85 26.56
N TYR A 291 -3.04 8.18 27.04
CA TYR A 291 -1.79 7.69 26.45
C TYR A 291 -1.78 6.16 26.37
N ARG A 292 -1.51 5.64 25.17
CA ARG A 292 -1.21 4.22 24.96
C ARG A 292 0.24 4.04 24.58
N VAL A 293 0.88 3.02 25.17
CA VAL A 293 2.18 2.55 24.69
C VAL A 293 2.04 2.21 23.19
N PRO A 294 2.85 2.83 22.30
CA PRO A 294 2.73 2.57 20.87
C PRO A 294 2.91 1.09 20.53
N GLU A 295 2.07 0.59 19.63
CA GLU A 295 2.14 -0.80 19.15
C GLU A 295 3.49 -1.05 18.47
N LYS A 296 4.06 -2.26 18.56
CA LYS A 296 5.33 -2.54 17.88
C LYS A 296 5.20 -2.33 16.37
N ASN A 297 6.10 -1.53 15.81
CA ASN A 297 6.23 -1.30 14.37
C ASN A 297 7.67 -0.90 14.05
N ARG A 298 8.44 -1.80 13.44
CA ARG A 298 9.86 -1.56 13.08
C ARG A 298 10.07 -0.47 12.03
N HIS A 299 9.03 -0.12 11.27
CA HIS A 299 9.09 0.84 10.16
C HIS A 299 8.62 2.24 10.57
N ARG A 300 8.16 2.40 11.80
CA ARG A 300 7.63 3.67 12.32
C ARG A 300 8.72 4.73 12.40
N VAL A 301 8.39 5.93 11.92
CA VAL A 301 9.21 7.13 12.07
C VAL A 301 8.51 8.25 12.85
N ALA A 302 7.18 8.23 12.96
CA ALA A 302 6.39 9.15 13.79
C ALA A 302 5.06 8.50 14.19
N THR A 303 4.48 8.89 15.33
CA THR A 303 3.19 8.33 15.79
C THR A 303 2.49 9.27 16.77
N LEU A 304 1.17 9.12 16.86
CA LEU A 304 0.32 9.66 17.92
C LEU A 304 -0.61 8.53 18.38
N SER A 305 -0.46 8.05 19.61
CA SER A 305 -1.16 6.87 20.13
C SER A 305 -2.32 7.19 21.09
N TRP A 306 -2.74 8.46 21.13
CA TRP A 306 -3.86 8.96 21.92
C TRP A 306 -4.45 10.21 21.27
N GLY A 307 -5.62 10.63 21.71
CA GLY A 307 -6.30 11.81 21.19
C GLY A 307 -6.91 11.57 19.80
N HIS A 308 -8.07 12.17 19.58
CA HIS A 308 -8.70 12.16 18.27
C HIS A 308 -7.89 13.01 17.30
N HIS A 309 -7.81 12.55 16.05
CA HIS A 309 -6.94 13.17 15.04
C HIS A 309 -7.42 12.86 13.63
N PHE A 310 -6.87 13.59 12.66
CA PHE A 310 -7.07 13.38 11.23
C PHE A 310 -5.78 13.59 10.46
N GLY A 311 -5.70 12.98 9.28
CA GLY A 311 -4.60 13.13 8.37
C GLY A 311 -4.78 14.33 7.46
N PHE A 312 -3.69 15.01 7.14
CA PHE A 312 -3.70 16.13 6.21
C PHE A 312 -2.45 16.15 5.33
N ILE A 313 -2.63 16.40 4.04
CA ILE A 313 -1.55 16.45 3.06
C ILE A 313 -1.57 17.83 2.41
N GLU A 314 -0.44 18.52 2.50
CA GLU A 314 -0.23 19.78 1.77
C GLU A 314 0.81 19.60 0.67
N ILE A 315 0.51 20.10 -0.51
CA ILE A 315 1.40 20.04 -1.67
C ILE A 315 1.75 21.46 -2.09
N ASP A 316 3.04 21.76 -2.04
CA ASP A 316 3.59 23.02 -2.54
C ASP A 316 4.15 22.81 -3.95
N TRP A 317 3.36 23.18 -4.94
CA TRP A 317 3.69 23.09 -6.37
C TRP A 317 4.54 24.24 -6.90
N ASN A 318 4.84 25.26 -6.08
CA ASN A 318 5.50 26.49 -6.54
C ASN A 318 7.03 26.40 -6.53
N GLN A 319 7.56 25.27 -6.09
CA GLN A 319 8.99 24.99 -6.05
C GLN A 319 9.43 24.16 -7.27
N LYS A 320 10.70 24.28 -7.65
CA LYS A 320 11.29 23.50 -8.77
C LYS A 320 11.15 21.99 -8.53
N ASP A 321 11.33 21.56 -7.29
CA ASP A 321 11.00 20.23 -6.81
C ASP A 321 9.83 20.39 -5.83
N PRO A 322 8.59 20.08 -6.23
CA PRO A 322 7.43 20.24 -5.37
C PRO A 322 7.60 19.50 -4.04
N LEU A 323 6.97 20.02 -2.98
CA LEU A 323 7.12 19.49 -1.63
C LEU A 323 5.78 18.99 -1.08
N ILE A 324 5.74 17.73 -0.66
CA ILE A 324 4.61 17.12 0.03
C ILE A 324 4.86 17.22 1.53
N ARG A 325 3.85 17.65 2.29
CA ARG A 325 3.84 17.62 3.75
C ARG A 325 2.78 16.63 4.19
N LEU A 326 3.23 15.52 4.77
CA LEU A 326 2.42 14.50 5.40
C LEU A 326 2.21 14.89 6.85
N GLN A 327 0.98 15.18 7.27
CA GLN A 327 0.65 15.69 8.60
C GLN A 327 -0.38 14.79 9.29
N ILE A 328 -0.23 14.68 10.61
CA ILE A 328 -1.32 14.33 11.51
C ILE A 328 -1.68 15.57 12.31
N ARG A 329 -2.98 15.88 12.36
CA ARG A 329 -3.53 16.99 13.12
C ARG A 329 -4.47 16.47 14.20
N GLU A 330 -4.35 17.00 15.40
CA GLU A 330 -5.19 16.65 16.55
C GLU A 330 -6.61 17.22 16.39
N GLU A 331 -7.53 16.85 17.28
CA GLU A 331 -8.93 17.30 17.26
C GLU A 331 -9.08 18.83 17.29
N ASP A 332 -8.12 19.53 17.89
CA ASP A 332 -8.08 21.00 17.95
C ASP A 332 -7.44 21.66 16.71
N GLY A 333 -6.92 20.86 15.78
CA GLY A 333 -6.28 21.28 14.53
C GLY A 333 -4.77 21.53 14.63
N GLN A 334 -4.15 21.38 15.80
CA GLN A 334 -2.70 21.46 15.94
C GLN A 334 -2.01 20.30 15.21
N ILE A 335 -0.83 20.57 14.64
CA ILE A 335 -0.03 19.53 13.97
C ILE A 335 0.70 18.74 15.05
N ALA A 336 0.26 17.50 15.29
CA ALA A 336 0.96 16.57 16.18
C ALA A 336 2.33 16.20 15.62
N PHE A 337 2.38 15.87 14.32
CA PHE A 337 3.63 15.69 13.60
C PHE A 337 3.50 15.97 12.11
N GLN A 338 4.65 16.25 11.47
CA GLN A 338 4.75 16.45 10.03
C GLN A 338 6.02 15.81 9.48
N HIS A 339 5.90 15.20 8.30
CA HIS A 339 7.03 14.73 7.49
C HIS A 339 7.04 15.40 6.12
N LYS A 340 8.20 15.83 5.65
CA LYS A 340 8.39 16.54 4.38
C LYS A 340 8.99 15.59 3.34
N VAL A 341 8.34 15.43 2.20
CA VAL A 341 8.77 14.55 1.10
C VAL A 341 8.88 15.37 -0.19
N PRO A 342 10.10 15.63 -0.70
CA PRO A 342 10.25 16.22 -2.02
C PRO A 342 9.81 15.21 -3.10
N PHE A 343 9.21 15.67 -4.20
CA PHE A 343 8.74 14.77 -5.26
C PHE A 343 9.88 13.96 -5.90
N SER A 344 11.09 14.53 -5.98
CA SER A 344 12.28 13.80 -6.44
C SER A 344 12.58 12.55 -5.61
N ALA A 345 12.21 12.52 -4.33
CA ALA A 345 12.40 11.35 -3.46
C ALA A 345 11.39 10.24 -3.71
N LEU A 346 10.35 10.47 -4.52
CA LEU A 346 9.35 9.45 -4.89
C LEU A 346 9.47 9.03 -6.36
N LYS A 347 10.62 9.28 -6.98
CA LYS A 347 10.91 8.82 -8.34
C LYS A 347 11.64 7.49 -8.29
N PRO A 348 11.21 6.47 -9.05
CA PRO A 348 11.97 5.24 -9.20
C PRO A 348 13.39 5.54 -9.67
N ASP A 349 14.36 5.26 -8.82
CA ASP A 349 15.75 5.14 -9.22
C ASP A 349 15.97 3.69 -9.68
N GLU A 350 16.17 3.48 -10.97
CA GLU A 350 16.43 2.14 -11.53
C GLU A 350 17.67 1.49 -10.92
N SER A 351 18.62 2.29 -10.40
CA SER A 351 19.75 1.76 -9.67
C SER A 351 19.38 1.21 -8.29
N ARG A 352 18.21 1.56 -7.73
CA ARG A 352 17.73 1.14 -6.41
C ARG A 352 16.54 0.18 -6.44
N ALA A 353 15.91 -0.03 -7.59
CA ALA A 353 14.77 -0.94 -7.71
C ALA A 353 15.22 -2.42 -7.70
N ASP A 354 14.52 -3.26 -6.94
CA ASP A 354 14.66 -4.71 -7.01
C ASP A 354 14.23 -5.20 -8.39
N LYS A 355 15.03 -6.09 -8.98
CA LYS A 355 14.71 -6.68 -10.29
C LYS A 355 13.46 -7.55 -10.19
N PRO A 356 12.54 -7.50 -11.18
CA PRO A 356 11.42 -8.45 -11.25
C PRO A 356 11.94 -9.88 -11.25
N VAL A 357 11.28 -10.75 -10.48
CA VAL A 357 11.61 -12.18 -10.38
C VAL A 357 10.45 -13.01 -10.92
N GLY A 358 10.75 -14.17 -11.50
CA GLY A 358 9.70 -15.04 -12.01
C GLY A 358 8.85 -15.69 -10.91
N PRO A 359 7.70 -16.29 -11.26
CA PRO A 359 6.78 -16.91 -10.28
C PRO A 359 7.47 -17.93 -9.38
N GLY A 360 7.15 -17.88 -8.08
CA GLY A 360 7.69 -18.79 -7.06
C GLY A 360 9.08 -18.42 -6.52
N ALA A 361 9.66 -17.30 -6.94
CA ALA A 361 10.90 -16.76 -6.38
C ALA A 361 10.70 -15.36 -5.77
N ILE A 362 11.64 -14.93 -4.94
CA ILE A 362 11.67 -13.62 -4.27
C ILE A 362 12.92 -12.82 -4.66
N SER A 363 12.88 -11.49 -4.50
CA SER A 363 14.01 -10.61 -4.82
C SER A 363 15.13 -10.66 -3.77
N THR A 364 16.29 -10.09 -4.07
CA THR A 364 17.40 -9.94 -3.11
C THR A 364 17.02 -9.08 -1.91
N GLY A 365 16.29 -7.97 -2.16
CA GLY A 365 15.76 -7.12 -1.09
C GLY A 365 14.77 -7.87 -0.20
N GLU A 366 13.85 -8.64 -0.78
CA GLU A 366 12.91 -9.45 0.01
C GLU A 366 13.61 -10.56 0.80
N ALA A 367 14.50 -11.32 0.16
CA ALA A 367 15.26 -12.37 0.82
C ALA A 367 16.07 -11.82 2.00
N SER A 368 16.64 -10.61 1.89
CA SER A 368 17.43 -9.99 2.97
C SER A 368 16.66 -9.81 4.28
N ARG A 369 15.32 -9.75 4.21
CA ARG A 369 14.43 -9.55 5.36
C ARG A 369 13.92 -10.85 5.98
N ARG A 370 14.09 -11.99 5.31
CA ARG A 370 13.56 -13.30 5.70
C ARG A 370 14.58 -14.16 6.44
N ILE A 371 15.32 -13.57 7.39
CA ILE A 371 16.37 -14.27 8.15
C ILE A 371 15.78 -15.47 8.90
N GLY A 372 16.37 -16.65 8.72
CA GLY A 372 15.92 -17.90 9.31
C GLY A 372 14.86 -18.65 8.50
N GLU A 373 14.30 -18.05 7.44
CA GLU A 373 13.34 -18.70 6.57
C GLU A 373 14.03 -19.39 5.38
N LYS A 374 13.44 -20.51 4.94
CA LYS A 374 13.81 -21.15 3.68
C LYS A 374 13.06 -20.47 2.54
N VAL A 375 13.81 -19.94 1.58
CA VAL A 375 13.29 -19.16 0.45
C VAL A 375 13.83 -19.69 -0.87
N THR A 376 13.18 -19.31 -1.97
CA THR A 376 13.74 -19.41 -3.32
C THR A 376 14.04 -18.00 -3.82
N LEU A 377 15.30 -17.58 -3.74
CA LEU A 377 15.76 -16.27 -4.19
C LEU A 377 16.11 -16.32 -5.68
N GLU A 378 15.66 -15.35 -6.49
CA GLU A 378 16.14 -15.16 -7.85
C GLU A 378 17.06 -13.93 -7.93
N MET A 379 18.26 -14.11 -8.47
CA MET A 379 19.24 -13.01 -8.64
C MET A 379 20.12 -13.22 -9.86
N THR A 380 20.60 -12.12 -10.45
CA THR A 380 21.70 -12.18 -11.44
C THR A 380 23.04 -12.13 -10.70
N VAL A 381 23.95 -13.06 -11.01
CA VAL A 381 25.31 -13.05 -10.46
C VAL A 381 26.13 -11.96 -11.13
N GLN A 382 26.30 -10.82 -10.46
CA GLN A 382 27.03 -9.65 -10.98
C GLN A 382 28.53 -9.71 -10.71
N ALA A 383 28.92 -10.34 -9.60
CA ALA A 383 30.31 -10.55 -9.25
C ALA A 383 30.50 -11.89 -8.57
N THR A 384 31.70 -12.44 -8.68
CA THR A 384 32.08 -13.68 -8.00
C THR A 384 33.41 -13.49 -7.28
N GLY A 385 33.65 -14.18 -6.18
CA GLY A 385 34.91 -14.03 -5.44
C GLY A 385 35.11 -15.09 -4.35
N GLY A 386 36.16 -14.93 -3.56
CA GLY A 386 36.53 -15.87 -2.50
C GLY A 386 37.55 -16.92 -2.94
N ASN A 387 37.67 -17.98 -2.15
CA ASN A 387 38.62 -19.06 -2.40
C ASN A 387 37.86 -20.27 -2.99
N PRO A 388 38.12 -20.66 -4.26
CA PRO A 388 37.38 -21.72 -4.94
C PRO A 388 37.57 -23.11 -4.31
N LYS A 389 38.54 -23.28 -3.40
CA LYS A 389 38.77 -24.53 -2.64
C LYS A 389 38.18 -24.52 -1.23
N LYS A 390 37.62 -23.39 -0.77
CA LYS A 390 37.04 -23.25 0.57
C LYS A 390 35.64 -22.63 0.50
N ARG A 391 35.56 -21.30 0.54
CA ARG A 391 34.32 -20.55 0.42
C ARG A 391 34.37 -19.68 -0.80
N PHE A 392 33.36 -19.84 -1.64
CA PHE A 392 33.22 -19.11 -2.88
C PHE A 392 31.90 -18.32 -2.87
N PHE A 393 31.89 -17.14 -3.46
CA PHE A 393 30.77 -16.19 -3.35
C PHE A 393 30.19 -15.86 -4.72
N LEU A 394 28.86 -15.90 -4.84
CA LEU A 394 28.10 -15.32 -5.95
C LEU A 394 27.33 -14.11 -5.41
N ASN A 395 27.64 -12.94 -5.93
CA ASN A 395 27.15 -11.65 -5.43
C ASN A 395 26.10 -11.07 -6.38
N SER A 396 25.04 -10.50 -5.81
CA SER A 396 23.98 -9.84 -6.58
C SER A 396 24.38 -8.48 -7.11
N GLU A 397 25.42 -7.86 -6.53
CA GLU A 397 25.96 -6.57 -6.93
C GLU A 397 27.41 -6.68 -7.43
N LYS A 398 27.82 -5.76 -8.31
CA LYS A 398 29.21 -5.69 -8.79
C LYS A 398 30.20 -5.37 -7.65
N ASN A 399 29.78 -4.49 -6.74
CA ASN A 399 30.51 -4.18 -5.52
C ASN A 399 29.93 -5.01 -4.37
N PHE A 400 30.66 -6.04 -3.92
CA PHE A 400 30.21 -6.90 -2.83
C PHE A 400 30.06 -6.18 -1.46
N ARG A 401 30.58 -4.95 -1.34
CA ARG A 401 30.41 -4.11 -0.15
C ARG A 401 29.15 -3.25 -0.19
N ASP A 402 28.46 -3.20 -1.34
CA ASP A 402 27.19 -2.49 -1.48
C ASP A 402 26.19 -3.04 -0.47
N GLU A 403 25.40 -2.15 0.15
CA GLU A 403 24.45 -2.56 1.16
C GLU A 403 23.33 -3.46 0.63
N ARG A 404 23.08 -3.39 -0.68
CA ARG A 404 22.10 -4.20 -1.40
C ARG A 404 22.63 -5.59 -1.79
N ASN A 405 23.93 -5.84 -1.60
CA ASN A 405 24.52 -7.10 -2.01
C ASN A 405 23.96 -8.26 -1.18
N PHE A 406 23.31 -9.20 -1.86
CA PHE A 406 22.95 -10.50 -1.32
C PHE A 406 23.99 -11.53 -1.78
N THR A 407 24.50 -12.31 -0.83
CA THR A 407 25.59 -13.26 -1.11
C THR A 407 25.08 -14.69 -1.11
N ILE A 408 25.39 -15.44 -2.17
CA ILE A 408 25.30 -16.91 -2.15
C ILE A 408 26.68 -17.44 -1.83
N VAL A 409 26.80 -18.18 -0.73
CA VAL A 409 28.06 -18.80 -0.29
C VAL A 409 28.08 -20.24 -0.72
N LEU A 410 28.96 -20.60 -1.65
CA LEU A 410 29.26 -22.00 -1.96
C LEU A 410 30.29 -22.50 -0.94
N GLU A 411 29.88 -23.40 -0.06
CA GLU A 411 30.76 -24.05 0.92
C GLU A 411 31.46 -25.25 0.25
N MET A 412 32.54 -24.96 -0.50
CA MET A 412 33.24 -25.94 -1.33
C MET A 412 33.91 -27.05 -0.52
N GLY A 413 34.19 -26.82 0.76
CA GLY A 413 34.65 -27.88 1.67
C GLY A 413 33.67 -29.06 1.78
N MET A 414 32.37 -28.81 1.58
CA MET A 414 31.33 -29.84 1.60
C MET A 414 30.75 -30.12 0.21
N ALA A 415 30.79 -29.13 -0.69
CA ALA A 415 30.08 -29.18 -1.96
C ALA A 415 30.94 -29.67 -3.14
N ALA A 416 32.27 -29.64 -3.03
CA ALA A 416 33.18 -29.83 -4.18
C ALA A 416 32.91 -31.11 -4.99
N GLU A 417 32.76 -32.26 -4.34
CA GLU A 417 32.48 -33.53 -5.02
C GLU A 417 31.16 -33.51 -5.78
N LYS A 418 30.13 -32.87 -5.21
CA LYS A 418 28.81 -32.76 -5.83
C LYS A 418 28.82 -31.81 -7.03
N PHE A 419 29.53 -30.69 -6.93
CA PHE A 419 29.74 -29.78 -8.04
C PHE A 419 30.52 -30.46 -9.19
N ALA A 420 31.55 -31.24 -8.86
CA ALA A 420 32.29 -32.04 -9.84
C ALA A 420 31.41 -33.11 -10.51
N ALA A 421 30.58 -33.83 -9.73
CA ALA A 421 29.62 -34.80 -10.25
C ALA A 421 28.57 -34.16 -11.18
N ALA A 422 28.19 -32.92 -10.90
CA ALA A 422 27.34 -32.10 -11.77
C ALA A 422 28.07 -31.50 -12.98
N LYS A 423 29.36 -31.82 -13.19
CA LYS A 423 30.23 -31.29 -14.25
C LYS A 423 30.43 -29.77 -14.17
N ILE A 424 30.32 -29.19 -12.98
CA ILE A 424 30.58 -27.76 -12.71
C ILE A 424 31.94 -27.65 -12.02
N THR A 425 33.01 -27.58 -12.82
CA THR A 425 34.39 -27.56 -12.33
C THR A 425 34.88 -26.16 -11.94
N ASP A 426 34.25 -25.11 -12.48
CA ASP A 426 34.50 -23.71 -12.12
C ASP A 426 33.17 -22.99 -11.88
N PRO A 427 32.61 -23.07 -10.66
CA PRO A 427 31.35 -22.41 -10.32
C PRO A 427 31.37 -20.89 -10.53
N ALA A 428 32.55 -20.25 -10.38
CA ALA A 428 32.72 -18.82 -10.59
C ALA A 428 32.32 -18.43 -12.01
N LYS A 429 33.01 -19.04 -12.97
CA LYS A 429 32.78 -18.80 -14.39
C LYS A 429 31.44 -19.36 -14.84
N TYR A 430 31.01 -20.48 -14.25
CA TYR A 430 29.76 -21.14 -14.64
C TYR A 430 28.53 -20.29 -14.32
N TYR A 431 28.49 -19.57 -13.20
CA TYR A 431 27.34 -18.74 -12.82
C TYR A 431 27.50 -17.25 -13.11
N ALA A 432 28.71 -16.73 -13.30
CA ALA A 432 28.93 -15.32 -13.58
C ALA A 432 28.05 -14.81 -14.74
N GLY A 433 27.35 -13.70 -14.51
CA GLY A 433 26.44 -13.06 -15.46
C GLY A 433 25.10 -13.77 -15.66
N LYS A 434 24.91 -14.97 -15.11
CA LYS A 434 23.64 -15.72 -15.24
C LYS A 434 22.63 -15.28 -14.19
N THR A 435 21.35 -15.42 -14.53
CA THR A 435 20.27 -15.35 -13.54
C THR A 435 20.07 -16.72 -12.95
N ILE A 436 20.07 -16.80 -11.63
CA ILE A 436 19.96 -18.03 -10.87
C ILE A 436 18.80 -17.95 -9.88
N ARG A 437 18.13 -19.08 -9.66
CA ARG A 437 17.25 -19.33 -8.52
C ARG A 437 17.99 -20.16 -7.50
N VAL A 438 18.07 -19.68 -6.27
CA VAL A 438 18.73 -20.38 -5.17
C VAL A 438 17.72 -20.68 -4.09
N THR A 439 17.55 -21.97 -3.79
CA THR A 439 16.70 -22.41 -2.69
C THR A 439 17.54 -22.75 -1.47
N GLY A 440 17.29 -22.08 -0.36
CA GLY A 440 18.02 -22.28 0.89
C GLY A 440 17.50 -21.42 2.02
N THR A 441 18.06 -21.61 3.21
CA THR A 441 17.74 -20.78 4.37
C THR A 441 18.56 -19.51 4.33
N VAL A 442 17.90 -18.35 4.52
CA VAL A 442 18.61 -17.08 4.65
C VAL A 442 19.26 -17.00 6.02
N THR A 443 20.58 -16.86 6.06
CA THR A 443 21.37 -16.66 7.27
C THR A 443 22.00 -15.28 7.28
N LYS A 444 22.66 -14.91 8.39
CA LYS A 444 23.37 -13.64 8.53
C LYS A 444 24.82 -13.90 8.92
N TYR A 445 25.75 -13.30 8.20
CA TYR A 445 27.17 -13.33 8.53
C TYR A 445 27.74 -11.91 8.51
N MET A 446 28.34 -11.46 9.62
CA MET A 446 28.80 -10.08 9.80
C MET A 446 27.74 -9.04 9.39
N ASP A 447 26.51 -9.24 9.86
CA ASP A 447 25.34 -8.42 9.54
C ASP A 447 24.91 -8.35 8.05
N ARG A 448 25.47 -9.21 7.19
CA ARG A 448 25.05 -9.35 5.79
C ARG A 448 24.19 -10.60 5.58
N PRO A 449 23.07 -10.51 4.84
CA PRO A 449 22.26 -11.67 4.52
C PRO A 449 22.95 -12.56 3.47
N GLU A 450 22.85 -13.87 3.66
CA GLU A 450 23.41 -14.85 2.74
C GLU A 450 22.57 -16.13 2.67
N ILE A 451 22.77 -16.91 1.61
CA ILE A 451 22.31 -18.31 1.55
C ILE A 451 23.54 -19.20 1.36
N ILE A 452 23.69 -20.19 2.23
CA ILE A 452 24.75 -21.20 2.11
C ILE A 452 24.28 -22.33 1.21
N VAL A 453 25.07 -22.63 0.19
CA VAL A 453 24.87 -23.72 -0.76
C VAL A 453 25.92 -24.79 -0.53
N THR A 454 25.43 -26.00 -0.30
CA THR A 454 26.25 -27.21 -0.11
C THR A 454 25.98 -28.26 -1.20
N ASP A 455 24.99 -28.02 -2.07
CA ASP A 455 24.61 -28.90 -3.15
C ASP A 455 24.27 -28.07 -4.40
N PRO A 456 24.85 -28.35 -5.57
CA PRO A 456 24.54 -27.62 -6.79
C PRO A 456 23.04 -27.67 -7.15
N LYS A 457 22.28 -28.69 -6.71
CA LYS A 457 20.82 -28.76 -6.92
C LYS A 457 20.04 -27.64 -6.23
N GLN A 458 20.63 -26.94 -5.28
CA GLN A 458 20.03 -25.75 -4.68
C GLN A 458 19.99 -24.58 -5.66
N ILE A 459 20.79 -24.61 -6.73
CA ILE A 459 20.93 -23.54 -7.71
C ILE A 459 20.35 -24.03 -9.05
N GLN A 460 19.38 -23.30 -9.57
CA GLN A 460 18.86 -23.47 -10.92
C GLN A 460 19.22 -22.23 -11.74
N ILE A 461 19.79 -22.41 -12.93
CA ILE A 461 19.94 -21.30 -13.89
C ILE A 461 18.58 -21.04 -14.53
N VAL A 462 18.17 -19.77 -14.55
CA VAL A 462 16.97 -19.34 -15.28
C VAL A 462 17.40 -19.02 -16.71
N GLU A 463 16.98 -19.88 -17.65
CA GLU A 463 17.10 -19.59 -19.08
C GLU A 463 16.07 -18.51 -19.44
N LYS A 464 16.52 -17.46 -20.13
CA LYS A 464 15.66 -16.39 -20.63
C LYS A 464 15.13 -16.71 -22.01
#